data_AF-A0A535BT29-F1
#
_entry.id   AF-A0A535BT29-F1
#
_cell.length_a   1.000
_cell.length_b   1.000
_cell.length_c   1.000
_cell.angle_alpha   90.00
_cell.angle_beta   90.00
_cell.angle_gamma   90.00
#
_symmetry.space_group_name_H-M   'P 1'
#
loop_
_entity.id
_entity.type
_entity.pdbx_description
1 polymer ?
#
loop_
_entity_poly.entity_id
_entity_poly.type
_entity_poly.pdbx_seq_one_letter_code
_entity_poly.pdbx_strand_id
1 'polypeptide(L)' 'MIDAHAHLDDTRFGSDIDAVIARAVAAGVKRVISCGGDLASSELNVGLAHRSAN' A
#
# COMPACT_ATOMS: atom_id res chain seq x y z
N MET A 1 7.80 9.65 8.54
CA MET A 1 6.34 9.82 8.66
C MET A 1 5.69 8.44 8.56
N ILE A 2 4.55 8.22 9.22
CA ILE A 2 3.71 7.05 8.99
C ILE A 2 2.41 7.56 8.36
N ASP A 3 2.02 6.98 7.23
CA ASP A 3 0.66 7.12 6.74
C ASP A 3 -0.22 6.10 7.47
N ALA A 4 -1.10 6.59 8.33
CA ALA A 4 -1.91 5.76 9.20
C ALA A 4 -3.14 5.16 8.50
N HIS A 5 -3.50 5.63 7.29
CA HIS A 5 -4.65 5.11 6.54
C HIS A 5 -4.51 5.37 5.04
N ALA A 6 -4.36 4.30 4.26
CA ALA A 6 -4.46 4.32 2.81
C ALA A 6 -5.29 3.15 2.29
N HIS A 7 -5.75 3.22 1.05
CA HIS A 7 -6.33 2.08 0.33
C HIS A 7 -5.38 1.71 -0.82
N LEU A 8 -4.26 1.06 -0.49
CA LEU A 8 -3.25 0.67 -1.48
C LEU A 8 -3.69 -0.52 -2.36
N ASP A 9 -4.69 -1.27 -1.90
CA ASP A 9 -5.38 -2.32 -2.64
C ASP A 9 -6.36 -1.79 -3.70
N ASP A 10 -6.58 -0.47 -3.76
CA ASP A 10 -7.51 0.13 -4.69
C ASP A 10 -7.08 -0.09 -6.15
N THR A 11 -8.01 -0.58 -6.97
CA THR A 11 -7.79 -0.87 -8.39
C THR A 11 -7.24 0.29 -9.21
N ARG A 12 -7.44 1.54 -8.77
CA ARG A 12 -6.87 2.74 -9.39
C ARG A 12 -5.35 2.75 -9.41
N PHE A 13 -4.69 2.04 -8.49
CA PHE A 13 -3.23 1.89 -8.44
C PHE A 13 -2.74 0.57 -9.05
N GLY A 14 -3.63 -0.30 -9.53
CA GLY A 14 -3.25 -1.66 -9.96
C GLY A 14 -2.20 -1.70 -11.07
N SER A 15 -2.16 -0.71 -11.95
CA SER A 15 -1.17 -0.63 -13.02
C SER A 15 0.18 -0.05 -12.61
N ASP A 16 0.27 0.65 -11.47
CA ASP A 16 1.46 1.42 -11.08
C ASP A 16 1.77 1.40 -9.56
N ILE A 17 1.27 0.41 -8.82
CA ILE A 17 1.38 0.36 -7.36
C ILE A 17 2.82 0.49 -6.84
N ASP A 18 3.79 -0.11 -7.53
CA ASP A 18 5.20 -0.02 -7.13
C ASP A 18 5.74 1.41 -7.31
N ALA A 19 5.29 2.12 -8.35
CA ALA A 19 5.63 3.52 -8.56
C ALA A 19 4.95 4.42 -7.51
N VAL A 20 3.71 4.12 -7.11
CA VAL A 20 3.02 4.80 -6.00
C VAL A 20 3.82 4.68 -4.71
N ILE A 21 4.24 3.46 -4.36
CA ILE A 21 5.04 3.19 -3.15
C ILE A 21 6.38 3.92 -3.22
N ALA A 22 7.09 3.87 -4.35
CA ALA A 22 8.35 4.58 -4.52
C ALA A 22 8.19 6.10 -4.33
N ARG A 23 7.11 6.70 -4.85
CA ARG A 23 6.79 8.12 -4.62
C ARG A 23 6.52 8.42 -3.15
N ALA A 24 5.79 7.56 -2.45
CA ALA A 24 5.53 7.72 -1.02
C ALA A 24 6.82 7.69 -0.19
N VAL A 25 7.74 6.78 -0.50
CA VAL A 25 9.06 6.69 0.13
C VAL A 25 9.88 7.95 -0.15
N ALA A 26 9.93 8.41 -1.40
CA ALA A 26 10.64 9.64 -1.77
C ALA A 26 10.10 10.89 -1.05
N ALA A 27 8.80 10.91 -0.72
CA ALA A 27 8.16 11.95 0.08
C ALA A 27 8.39 11.82 1.60
N GLY A 28 9.12 10.79 2.06
CA GLY A 28 9.46 10.59 3.48
C GLY A 28 8.45 9.76 4.28
N VAL A 29 7.50 9.10 3.61
CA VAL A 29 6.63 8.08 4.22
C VAL A 29 7.46 6.82 4.44
N LYS A 30 7.59 6.41 5.70
CA LYS A 30 8.42 5.26 6.11
C LYS A 30 7.60 3.98 6.27
N ARG A 31 6.32 4.11 6.59
CA ARG A 31 5.36 3.03 6.80
C ARG A 31 3.99 3.50 6.37
N VAL A 32 3.20 2.58 5.83
CA VAL A 32 1.80 2.80 5.46
C VAL A 32 0.97 1.69 6.11
N ILE A 33 -0.17 2.05 6.67
CA ILE A 33 -1.21 1.10 7.06
C ILE A 33 -2.30 1.13 5.99
N SER A 34 -2.42 0.05 5.23
CA SER A 34 -3.45 -0.09 4.20
C SER A 34 -4.71 -0.74 4.78
N CYS A 35 -5.87 -0.15 4.52
CA CYS A 35 -7.16 -0.53 5.07
C CYS A 35 -7.94 -1.40 4.07
N GLY A 36 -8.14 -2.67 4.42
CA GLY A 36 -9.09 -3.54 3.72
C GLY A 36 -10.53 -3.25 4.13
N GLY A 37 -11.44 -3.19 3.17
CA GLY A 37 -12.90 -3.03 3.40
C GLY A 37 -13.67 -4.35 3.42
N ASP A 38 -13.06 -5.43 2.95
CA ASP A 38 -13.60 -6.79 2.87
C ASP A 38 -12.46 -7.83 2.89
N LEU A 39 -12.81 -9.12 2.75
CA LEU A 39 -11.82 -10.20 2.75
C LEU A 39 -10.84 -10.10 1.58
N ALA A 40 -11.34 -9.85 0.37
CA ALA A 40 -10.52 -9.81 -0.84
C ALA A 40 -9.49 -8.66 -0.79
N SER A 41 -9.92 -7.46 -0.41
CA SER A 41 -9.04 -6.31 -0.16
C SER A 41 -8.04 -6.57 0.96
N SER A 42 -8.44 -7.28 2.02
CA SER A 42 -7.52 -7.67 3.09
C SER A 42 -6.43 -8.61 2.61
N GLU A 43 -6.76 -9.61 1.79
CA GLU A 43 -5.80 -10.54 1.18
C GLU A 43 -4.83 -9.82 0.24
N LEU A 44 -5.33 -8.91 -0.61
CA LEU A 44 -4.51 -8.06 -1.47
C LEU A 44 -3.52 -7.22 -0.65
N ASN A 45 -3.99 -6.62 0.45
CA ASN A 45 -3.16 -5.81 1.35
C ASN A 45 -2.06 -6.62 2.03
N VAL A 46 -2.33 -7.87 2.45
CA VAL A 46 -1.30 -8.77 2.98
C VAL A 46 -0.25 -9.09 1.92
N GLY A 47 -0.68 -9.40 0.69
CA GLY A 47 0.22 -9.63 -0.43
C GLY A 47 1.12 -8.42 -0.71
N LEU A 48 0.54 -7.22 -0.71
CA LEU A 48 1.28 -5.98 -0.91
C LEU A 48 2.29 -5.70 0.22
N ALA A 49 1.91 -5.96 1.47
CA ALA A 49 2.79 -5.80 2.61
C ALA A 49 4.01 -6.72 2.54
N HIS A 50 3.83 -7.99 2.14
CA HIS A 50 4.94 -8.93 1.95
C HIS A 50 5.89 -8.52 0.82
N ARG A 51 5.38 -8.00 -0.29
CA ARG A 51 6.19 -7.51 -1.41
C ARG A 51 7.06 -6.30 -1.03
N SER A 52 6.57 -5.50 -0.08
CA SER A 52 7.17 -4.21 0.30
C SER A 52 8.06 -4.31 1.54
N ALA A 53 8.11 -5.48 2.18
CA ALA A 53 8.95 -5.72 3.35
C ALA A 53 10.39 -6.03 2.92
N ASN A 54 11.24 -4.99 2.94
CA ASN A 54 12.69 -5.11 3.04
C ASN A 54 13.16 -4.34 4.29
#